data_AF-A0A1X2FYL2-F1
#
_entry.id   AF-A0A1X2FYL2-F1
#
_cell.length_a   1.000
_cell.length_b   1.000
_cell.length_c   1.000
_cell.angle_alpha   90.00
_cell.angle_beta   90.00
_cell.angle_gamma   90.00
#
_symmetry.space_group_name_H-M   'P 1'
#
loop_
_entity.id
_entity.type
_entity.pdbx_description
1 polymer ?
#
loop_
_entity_poly.entity_id
_entity_poly.type
_entity_poly.pdbx_seq_one_letter_code
_entity_poly.pdbx_strand_id
1 'polypeptide(L)'
;MKIDDVKVKINPFTWVFILLLVLSGLYIELVDIILTVAIHEASHYWVAKKLNINMIQIEIFPFGGAAVFDSEIFIRPDLEIIIALAGPLSNAVFIMMLIIVSQTIGTQLDYLIRINVLMCAFNLLPGVPLDGGRALKSVLSNFIGLTRANNVAVKISYVLSLLLMYGSILMFVNGNKNYVLITMAVFLIISARNERKLSQYFNLRDLIYKKEELFKRGIMNVRTIAVMDDQKLIKIINCFLPLKYHIIVVLDKNLKEKKRLTETELFDFAIENGLYLPIGEILSKVK
;
A
#
# COMPACT_ATOMS: atom_id res chain seq x y z
N MET A 1 10.00 2.12 -21.02
CA MET A 1 9.57 3.39 -21.68
C MET A 1 9.52 4.48 -20.60
N LYS A 2 9.77 5.76 -20.92
CA LYS A 2 9.60 6.87 -19.97
C LYS A 2 8.48 7.78 -20.46
N ILE A 3 7.58 8.21 -19.57
CA ILE A 3 6.53 9.21 -19.84
C ILE A 3 6.63 10.24 -18.71
N ASP A 4 6.92 11.51 -19.02
CA ASP A 4 7.06 12.60 -18.03
C ASP A 4 7.88 12.17 -16.78
N ASP A 5 9.12 11.68 -17.00
CA ASP A 5 10.05 11.16 -15.99
C ASP A 5 9.67 9.85 -15.26
N VAL A 6 8.46 9.35 -15.46
CA VAL A 6 8.00 8.07 -14.88
C VAL A 6 8.49 6.90 -15.75
N LYS A 7 9.16 5.92 -15.13
CA LYS A 7 9.53 4.66 -15.82
C LYS A 7 8.31 3.76 -15.94
N VAL A 8 7.93 3.38 -17.16
CA VAL A 8 6.92 2.34 -17.40
C VAL A 8 7.64 1.01 -17.61
N LYS A 9 7.35 0.05 -16.74
CA LYS A 9 7.88 -1.32 -16.77
C LYS A 9 6.72 -2.28 -17.00
N ILE A 10 6.84 -3.17 -17.97
CA ILE A 10 5.84 -4.20 -18.23
C ILE A 10 6.36 -5.50 -17.61
N ASN A 11 5.55 -6.13 -16.77
CA ASN A 11 5.91 -7.39 -16.17
C ASN A 11 5.93 -8.51 -17.24
N PRO A 12 6.90 -9.45 -17.22
CA PRO A 12 6.94 -10.56 -18.18
C PRO A 12 5.63 -11.36 -18.28
N PHE A 13 4.90 -11.52 -17.17
CA PHE A 13 3.60 -12.20 -17.18
C PHE A 13 2.55 -11.47 -18.03
N THR A 14 2.63 -10.14 -18.10
CA THR A 14 1.75 -9.31 -18.94
C THR A 14 1.99 -9.59 -20.41
N TRP A 15 3.24 -9.78 -20.84
CA TRP A 15 3.54 -10.13 -22.22
C TRP A 15 2.98 -11.50 -22.61
N VAL A 16 3.10 -12.49 -21.73
CA VAL A 16 2.51 -13.83 -21.95
C VAL A 16 0.99 -13.74 -22.04
N PHE A 17 0.36 -12.95 -21.16
CA PHE A 17 -1.08 -12.73 -21.18
C PHE A 17 -1.57 -12.07 -22.46
N ILE A 18 -0.89 -11.02 -22.92
CA ILE A 18 -1.19 -10.34 -24.19
C ILE A 18 -1.04 -11.33 -25.36
N LEU A 19 0.04 -12.11 -25.39
CA LEU A 19 0.27 -13.10 -26.44
C LEU A 19 -0.87 -14.13 -26.50
N LEU A 20 -1.34 -14.64 -25.36
CA LEU A 20 -2.44 -15.60 -25.30
C LEU A 20 -3.77 -15.01 -25.82
N LEU A 21 -4.07 -13.75 -25.48
CA LEU A 21 -5.27 -13.07 -25.99
C LEU A 21 -5.20 -12.85 -27.50
N VAL A 22 -4.05 -12.43 -28.02
CA VAL A 22 -3.81 -12.24 -29.46
C VAL A 22 -3.94 -13.56 -30.21
N LEU A 23 -3.32 -14.64 -29.72
CA LEU A 23 -3.42 -15.97 -30.34
C LEU A 23 -4.86 -16.53 -30.31
N SER A 24 -5.65 -16.10 -29.33
CA SER A 24 -7.07 -16.48 -29.21
C SER A 24 -8.01 -15.60 -30.05
N GLY A 25 -7.48 -14.56 -30.74
CA GLY A 25 -8.25 -13.64 -31.58
C GLY A 25 -9.05 -12.58 -30.81
N LEU A 26 -8.80 -12.39 -29.51
CA LEU A 26 -9.53 -11.49 -28.61
C LEU A 26 -8.93 -10.07 -28.64
N TYR A 27 -8.92 -9.45 -29.82
CA TYR A 27 -8.27 -8.14 -30.03
C TYR A 27 -9.03 -6.98 -29.39
N ILE A 28 -10.36 -7.02 -29.44
CA ILE A 28 -11.21 -5.94 -28.90
C ILE A 28 -11.13 -5.95 -27.38
N GLU A 29 -11.21 -7.13 -26.77
CA GLU A 29 -11.08 -7.33 -25.33
C GLU A 29 -9.71 -6.88 -24.83
N LEU A 30 -8.64 -7.14 -25.59
CA LEU A 30 -7.31 -6.66 -25.28
C LEU A 30 -7.26 -5.13 -25.25
N VAL A 31 -7.87 -4.46 -26.23
CA VAL A 31 -7.93 -2.99 -26.27
C VAL A 31 -8.72 -2.46 -25.07
N ASP A 32 -9.86 -3.08 -24.74
CA ASP A 32 -10.69 -2.70 -23.60
C ASP A 32 -9.93 -2.83 -22.27
N ILE A 33 -9.21 -3.94 -22.07
CA ILE A 33 -8.38 -4.16 -20.87
C ILE A 33 -7.28 -3.08 -20.78
N ILE A 34 -6.56 -2.82 -21.88
CA ILE A 34 -5.49 -1.82 -21.90
C ILE A 34 -6.06 -0.44 -21.60
N LEU A 35 -7.20 -0.07 -22.20
CA LEU A 35 -7.85 1.21 -21.97
C LEU A 35 -8.28 1.37 -20.50
N THR A 36 -8.90 0.34 -19.92
CA THR A 36 -9.30 0.33 -18.51
C THR A 36 -8.10 0.51 -17.58
N VAL A 37 -7.01 -0.24 -17.79
CA VAL A 37 -5.80 -0.11 -16.96
C VAL A 37 -5.15 1.26 -17.17
N ALA A 38 -5.10 1.77 -18.40
CA ALA A 38 -4.52 3.07 -18.70
C ALA A 38 -5.28 4.22 -18.02
N ILE A 39 -6.61 4.22 -18.06
CA ILE A 39 -7.43 5.23 -17.38
C ILE A 39 -7.21 5.18 -15.86
N HIS A 40 -7.21 3.97 -15.29
CA HIS A 40 -6.99 3.75 -13.86
C HIS A 40 -5.62 4.29 -13.41
N GLU A 41 -4.53 3.88 -14.06
CA GLU A 41 -3.18 4.31 -13.68
C GLU A 41 -2.90 5.78 -14.01
N ALA A 42 -3.48 6.30 -15.09
CA ALA A 42 -3.37 7.72 -15.41
C ALA A 42 -3.97 8.58 -14.29
N SER A 43 -5.11 8.17 -13.71
CA SER A 43 -5.72 8.93 -12.62
C SER A 43 -4.80 9.02 -11.38
N HIS A 44 -4.13 7.93 -11.02
CA HIS A 44 -3.13 7.89 -9.94
C HIS A 44 -2.01 8.88 -10.21
N TYR A 45 -1.50 8.90 -11.44
CA TYR A 45 -0.45 9.82 -11.86
C TYR A 45 -0.90 11.28 -11.79
N TRP A 46 -2.06 11.61 -12.35
CA TRP A 46 -2.58 12.98 -12.38
C TRP A 46 -2.86 13.52 -10.97
N VAL A 47 -3.45 12.71 -10.09
CA VAL A 47 -3.71 13.10 -8.70
C VAL A 47 -2.40 13.28 -7.94
N ALA A 48 -1.43 12.37 -8.10
CA ALA A 48 -0.12 12.51 -7.46
C ALA A 48 0.63 13.77 -7.92
N LYS A 49 0.63 14.05 -9.24
CA LYS A 49 1.23 15.27 -9.82
C LYS A 49 0.58 16.53 -9.24
N LYS A 50 -0.75 16.55 -9.10
CA LYS A 50 -1.47 17.68 -8.48
C LYS A 50 -1.15 17.87 -7.00
N LEU A 51 -0.80 16.80 -6.29
CA LEU A 51 -0.37 16.83 -4.91
C LEU A 51 1.15 17.05 -4.74
N ASN A 52 1.87 17.33 -5.83
CA ASN A 52 3.33 17.48 -5.88
C ASN A 52 4.08 16.23 -5.35
N ILE A 53 3.51 15.04 -5.55
CA ILE A 53 4.16 13.78 -5.20
C ILE A 53 4.76 13.16 -6.45
N ASN A 54 6.05 12.84 -6.38
CA ASN A 54 6.77 12.23 -7.49
C ASN A 54 6.44 10.74 -7.62
N MET A 55 5.99 10.33 -8.81
CA MET A 55 5.85 8.94 -9.19
C MET A 55 7.13 8.46 -9.88
N ILE A 56 7.76 7.40 -9.38
CA ILE A 56 9.04 6.90 -9.88
C ILE A 56 8.82 5.94 -11.04
N GLN A 57 7.86 5.03 -10.89
CA GLN A 57 7.64 3.94 -11.85
C GLN A 57 6.18 3.49 -11.85
N ILE A 58 5.67 3.09 -13.01
CA ILE A 58 4.43 2.32 -13.14
C ILE A 58 4.82 0.92 -13.65
N GLU A 59 4.47 -0.12 -12.89
CA GLU A 59 4.64 -1.50 -13.30
C GLU A 59 3.31 -2.12 -13.73
N ILE A 60 3.19 -2.54 -15.00
CA ILE A 60 1.96 -3.07 -15.57
C ILE A 60 1.93 -4.60 -15.41
N PHE A 61 0.87 -5.10 -14.77
CA PHE A 61 0.53 -6.51 -14.56
C PHE A 61 -0.67 -6.92 -15.44
N PRO A 62 -0.92 -8.23 -15.65
CA PRO A 62 -2.08 -8.70 -16.41
C PRO A 62 -3.43 -8.23 -15.84
N PHE A 63 -3.49 -7.95 -14.53
CA PHE A 63 -4.72 -7.63 -13.80
C PHE A 63 -4.73 -6.19 -13.24
N GLY A 64 -3.84 -5.31 -13.72
CA GLY A 64 -3.76 -3.92 -13.27
C GLY A 64 -2.36 -3.33 -13.39
N GLY A 65 -2.13 -2.15 -12.80
CA GLY A 65 -0.79 -1.60 -12.60
C GLY A 65 -0.43 -1.51 -11.13
N ALA A 66 0.85 -1.30 -10.86
CA ALA A 66 1.34 -0.89 -9.56
C ALA A 66 2.15 0.39 -9.76
N ALA A 67 1.62 1.49 -9.24
CA ALA A 67 2.34 2.75 -9.16
C ALA A 67 3.31 2.72 -7.98
N VAL A 68 4.59 2.96 -8.27
CA VAL A 68 5.68 3.11 -7.31
C VAL A 68 5.99 4.58 -7.17
N PHE A 69 5.71 5.12 -6.00
CA PHE A 69 5.94 6.51 -5.64
C PHE A 69 7.25 6.67 -4.87
N ASP A 70 7.69 7.91 -4.76
CA ASP A 70 8.78 8.26 -3.86
C ASP A 70 8.41 7.97 -2.39
N SER A 71 9.46 7.76 -1.61
CA SER A 71 9.47 7.46 -0.18
C SER A 71 8.60 8.39 0.68
N GLU A 72 8.36 9.63 0.23
CA GLU A 72 7.51 10.61 0.90
C GLU A 72 6.04 10.14 1.06
N ILE A 73 5.50 9.39 0.10
CA ILE A 73 4.07 9.02 0.13
C ILE A 73 3.75 8.07 1.30
N PHE A 74 4.71 7.22 1.69
CA PHE A 74 4.52 6.20 2.72
C PHE A 74 4.34 6.80 4.12
N ILE A 75 4.65 8.09 4.27
CA ILE A 75 4.73 8.79 5.57
C ILE A 75 3.68 9.92 5.64
N ARG A 76 2.92 10.12 4.55
CA ARG A 76 1.76 11.02 4.45
C ARG A 76 0.48 10.20 4.19
N PRO A 77 -0.07 9.53 5.22
CA PRO A 77 -1.22 8.64 5.03
C PRO A 77 -2.44 9.36 4.46
N ASP A 78 -2.59 10.64 4.77
CA ASP A 78 -3.62 11.53 4.23
C ASP A 78 -3.58 11.60 2.70
N LEU A 79 -2.39 11.81 2.13
CA LEU A 79 -2.21 11.92 0.68
C LEU A 79 -2.30 10.57 -0.02
N GLU A 80 -1.76 9.52 0.61
CA GLU A 80 -1.82 8.15 0.07
C GLU A 80 -3.27 7.64 -0.05
N ILE A 81 -4.18 8.02 0.87
CA ILE A 81 -5.61 7.67 0.74
C ILE A 81 -6.22 8.30 -0.52
N ILE A 82 -5.94 9.59 -0.75
CA ILE A 82 -6.50 10.33 -1.90
C ILE A 82 -5.98 9.73 -3.20
N ILE A 83 -4.67 9.44 -3.28
CA ILE A 83 -4.06 8.84 -4.46
C ILE A 83 -4.59 7.43 -4.65
N ALA A 84 -4.56 6.56 -3.64
CA ALA A 84 -5.05 5.19 -3.77
C ALA A 84 -6.50 5.10 -4.24
N LEU A 85 -7.38 6.03 -3.83
CA LEU A 85 -8.77 6.03 -4.26
C LEU A 85 -8.99 6.65 -5.65
N ALA A 86 -7.99 7.33 -6.23
CA ALA A 86 -8.11 7.98 -7.55
C ALA A 86 -8.47 6.99 -8.66
N GLY A 87 -7.77 5.86 -8.75
CA GLY A 87 -8.01 4.79 -9.73
C GLY A 87 -9.42 4.22 -9.69
N PRO A 88 -9.88 3.67 -8.55
CA PRO A 88 -11.24 3.18 -8.42
C PRO A 88 -12.30 4.24 -8.73
N LEU A 89 -12.09 5.50 -8.31
CA LEU A 89 -13.01 6.59 -8.61
C LEU A 89 -13.04 6.94 -10.11
N SER A 90 -11.89 6.94 -10.79
CA SER A 90 -11.84 7.19 -12.24
C SER A 90 -12.60 6.11 -13.00
N ASN A 91 -12.45 4.84 -12.60
CA ASN A 91 -13.18 3.75 -13.23
C ASN A 91 -14.68 3.85 -12.95
N ALA A 92 -15.09 4.23 -11.73
CA ALA A 92 -16.50 4.44 -11.40
C ALA A 92 -17.14 5.53 -12.26
N VAL A 93 -16.46 6.67 -12.43
CA VAL A 93 -16.90 7.76 -13.30
C VAL A 93 -16.96 7.31 -14.76
N PHE A 94 -15.95 6.57 -15.21
CA PHE A 94 -15.90 6.06 -16.59
C PHE A 94 -17.02 5.06 -16.88
N ILE A 95 -17.34 4.16 -15.94
CA ILE A 95 -18.50 3.25 -16.03
C ILE A 95 -19.79 4.03 -16.22
N MET A 96 -20.02 5.08 -15.43
CA MET A 96 -21.24 5.89 -15.53
C MET A 96 -21.33 6.58 -16.89
N MET A 97 -20.21 7.11 -17.41
CA MET A 97 -20.16 7.69 -18.75
C MET A 97 -20.46 6.65 -19.84
N LEU A 98 -19.87 5.46 -19.76
CA LEU A 98 -20.08 4.38 -20.74
C LEU A 98 -21.53 3.91 -20.78
N ILE A 99 -22.21 3.84 -19.63
CA ILE A 99 -23.65 3.46 -19.57
C ILE A 99 -24.50 4.50 -20.30
N ILE A 100 -24.27 5.80 -20.07
CA ILE A 100 -25.01 6.88 -20.74
C ILE A 100 -24.78 6.85 -22.26
N VAL A 101 -23.53 6.68 -22.68
CA VAL A 101 -23.14 6.59 -24.10
C VAL A 101 -23.78 5.37 -24.77
N SER A 102 -23.73 4.21 -24.12
CA SER A 102 -24.34 2.97 -24.60
C SER A 102 -25.85 3.13 -24.83
N GLN A 103 -26.56 3.74 -23.87
CA GLN A 103 -28.00 3.97 -23.97
C GLN A 103 -28.40 5.01 -25.02
N THR A 104 -27.56 6.01 -25.26
CA THR A 104 -27.86 7.12 -26.18
C THR A 104 -27.55 6.80 -27.63
N ILE A 105 -26.44 6.10 -27.90
CA ILE A 105 -25.95 5.82 -29.26
C ILE A 105 -26.29 4.38 -29.70
N GLY A 106 -26.69 3.51 -28.77
CA GLY A 106 -27.04 2.11 -29.08
C GLY A 106 -25.81 1.22 -29.37
N THR A 107 -24.63 1.62 -28.90
CA THR A 107 -23.38 0.85 -29.07
C THR A 107 -23.24 -0.20 -27.98
N GLN A 108 -22.83 -1.42 -28.34
CA GLN A 108 -22.54 -2.48 -27.38
C GLN A 108 -21.20 -2.23 -26.68
N LEU A 109 -21.26 -1.69 -25.46
CA LEU A 109 -20.09 -1.43 -24.60
C LEU A 109 -20.05 -2.36 -23.37
N ASP A 110 -20.82 -3.45 -23.39
CA ASP A 110 -21.05 -4.32 -22.23
C ASP A 110 -19.76 -4.93 -21.68
N TYR A 111 -18.84 -5.33 -22.55
CA TYR A 111 -17.54 -5.88 -22.14
C TYR A 111 -16.68 -4.81 -21.47
N LEU A 112 -16.52 -3.64 -22.10
CA LEU A 112 -15.76 -2.51 -21.56
C LEU A 112 -16.33 -2.06 -20.19
N ILE A 113 -17.66 -1.98 -20.04
CA ILE A 113 -18.29 -1.68 -18.77
C ILE A 113 -17.94 -2.76 -17.73
N ARG A 114 -18.08 -4.04 -18.09
CA ARG A 114 -17.81 -5.17 -17.19
C ARG A 114 -16.37 -5.20 -16.71
N ILE A 115 -15.38 -4.97 -17.59
CA ILE A 115 -13.97 -4.98 -17.20
C ILE A 115 -13.63 -3.79 -16.29
N ASN A 116 -14.21 -2.60 -16.51
CA ASN A 116 -14.04 -1.46 -15.60
C ASN A 116 -14.65 -1.75 -14.23
N VAL A 117 -15.84 -2.37 -14.17
CA VAL A 117 -16.47 -2.79 -12.91
C VAL A 117 -15.58 -3.78 -12.17
N LEU A 118 -15.07 -4.80 -12.88
CA LEU A 118 -14.17 -5.79 -12.29
C LEU A 118 -12.87 -5.16 -11.79
N MET A 119 -12.26 -4.26 -12.57
CA MET A 119 -11.03 -3.55 -12.19
C MET A 119 -11.26 -2.67 -10.96
N CYS A 120 -12.36 -1.93 -10.90
CA CYS A 120 -12.74 -1.10 -9.76
C CYS A 120 -13.00 -1.96 -8.51
N ALA A 121 -13.83 -2.99 -8.62
CA ALA A 121 -14.17 -3.87 -7.50
C ALA A 121 -12.95 -4.63 -6.96
N PHE A 122 -12.09 -5.14 -7.86
CA PHE A 122 -10.87 -5.83 -7.47
C PHE A 122 -9.91 -4.88 -6.76
N ASN A 123 -9.67 -3.69 -7.31
CA ASN A 123 -8.75 -2.73 -6.68
C ASN A 123 -9.27 -2.16 -5.36
N LEU A 124 -10.58 -2.16 -5.10
CA LEU A 124 -11.15 -1.74 -3.82
C LEU A 124 -11.02 -2.79 -2.70
N LEU A 125 -10.57 -4.02 -3.00
CA LEU A 125 -10.40 -5.03 -1.97
C LEU A 125 -9.34 -4.59 -0.94
N PRO A 126 -9.56 -4.85 0.37
CA PRO A 126 -8.73 -4.35 1.46
C PRO A 126 -7.38 -5.07 1.65
N GLY A 127 -6.77 -5.58 0.58
CA GLY A 127 -5.51 -6.33 0.61
C GLY A 127 -4.39 -5.64 -0.18
N VAL A 128 -3.16 -5.70 0.30
CA VAL A 128 -1.96 -5.32 -0.47
C VAL A 128 -1.75 -6.29 -1.64
N PRO A 129 -1.33 -5.81 -2.82
CA PRO A 129 -0.87 -4.45 -3.13
C PRO A 129 -1.98 -3.53 -3.67
N LEU A 130 -3.24 -3.95 -3.58
CA LEU A 130 -4.39 -3.28 -4.20
C LEU A 130 -4.63 -1.91 -3.58
N ASP A 131 -5.29 -1.03 -4.33
CA ASP A 131 -5.58 0.35 -3.93
C ASP A 131 -6.41 0.45 -2.64
N GLY A 132 -7.41 -0.40 -2.45
CA GLY A 132 -8.20 -0.50 -1.23
C GLY A 132 -7.35 -0.96 -0.03
N GLY A 133 -6.38 -1.84 -0.27
CA GLY A 133 -5.37 -2.23 0.72
C GLY A 133 -4.44 -1.08 1.09
N ARG A 134 -4.01 -0.27 0.11
CA ARG A 134 -3.21 0.95 0.34
C ARG A 134 -4.00 1.97 1.15
N ALA A 135 -5.24 2.26 0.77
CA ALA A 135 -6.13 3.15 1.51
C ALA A 135 -6.37 2.66 2.95
N LEU A 136 -6.70 1.37 3.14
CA LEU A 136 -6.89 0.78 4.47
C LEU A 136 -5.62 0.88 5.32
N LYS A 137 -4.46 0.52 4.76
CA LYS A 137 -3.16 0.61 5.44
C LYS A 137 -2.90 2.05 5.92
N SER A 138 -3.15 3.03 5.06
CA SER A 138 -2.96 4.45 5.38
C SER A 138 -3.91 4.92 6.48
N VAL A 139 -5.20 4.58 6.40
CA VAL A 139 -6.16 4.88 7.47
C VAL A 139 -5.71 4.28 8.80
N LEU A 140 -5.37 3.00 8.83
CA LEU A 140 -4.93 2.31 10.05
C LEU A 140 -3.63 2.89 10.60
N SER A 141 -2.70 3.31 9.75
CA SER A 141 -1.40 3.83 10.18
C SER A 141 -1.51 5.05 11.09
N ASN A 142 -2.54 5.89 10.91
CA ASN A 142 -2.81 7.05 11.76
C ASN A 142 -3.18 6.67 13.20
N PHE A 143 -3.65 5.45 13.43
CA PHE A 143 -4.12 4.99 14.74
C PHE A 143 -3.14 4.03 15.41
N ILE A 144 -2.60 3.08 14.64
CA ILE A 144 -1.80 1.96 15.18
C ILE A 144 -0.34 1.95 14.70
N GLY A 145 0.08 2.92 13.89
CA GLY A 145 1.44 3.02 13.34
C GLY A 145 1.63 2.24 12.03
N LEU A 146 2.62 2.63 11.24
CA LEU A 146 2.87 2.12 9.88
C LEU A 146 3.10 0.60 9.85
N THR A 147 3.98 0.11 10.74
CA THR A 147 4.36 -1.31 10.76
C THR A 147 3.19 -2.21 11.14
N ARG A 148 2.36 -1.80 12.10
CA ARG A 148 1.18 -2.58 12.50
C ARG A 148 0.08 -2.53 11.45
N ALA A 149 -0.18 -1.37 10.87
CA ALA A 149 -1.14 -1.22 9.78
C ALA A 149 -0.78 -2.09 8.59
N ASN A 150 0.50 -2.13 8.20
CA ASN A 150 0.97 -3.01 7.14
C ASN A 150 0.77 -4.49 7.47
N ASN A 151 1.07 -4.91 8.70
CA ASN A 151 0.86 -6.29 9.12
C ASN A 151 -0.62 -6.70 9.07
N VAL A 152 -1.54 -5.79 9.41
CA VAL A 152 -2.98 -6.01 9.28
C VAL A 152 -3.36 -6.17 7.81
N ALA A 153 -2.93 -5.26 6.93
CA ALA A 153 -3.23 -5.31 5.51
C ALA A 153 -2.67 -6.59 4.83
N VAL A 154 -1.44 -7.00 5.19
CA VAL A 154 -0.83 -8.26 4.73
C VAL A 154 -1.64 -9.49 5.18
N LYS A 155 -2.11 -9.51 6.44
CA LYS A 155 -2.98 -10.61 6.92
C LYS A 155 -4.29 -10.66 6.14
N ILE A 156 -4.90 -9.50 5.89
CA ILE A 156 -6.13 -9.42 5.09
C ILE A 156 -5.89 -9.94 3.67
N SER A 157 -4.75 -9.61 3.03
CA SER A 157 -4.39 -10.19 1.73
C SER A 157 -4.33 -11.71 1.75
N TYR A 158 -3.73 -12.32 2.78
CA TYR A 158 -3.69 -13.79 2.89
C TYR A 158 -5.08 -14.39 3.05
N VAL A 159 -5.94 -13.78 3.88
CA VAL A 159 -7.34 -14.22 4.04
C VAL A 159 -8.10 -14.11 2.72
N LEU A 160 -8.00 -12.97 2.04
CA LEU A 160 -8.63 -12.77 0.72
C LEU A 160 -8.11 -13.79 -0.30
N SER A 161 -6.81 -14.06 -0.33
CA SER A 161 -6.23 -15.05 -1.23
C SER A 161 -6.78 -16.46 -0.98
N LEU A 162 -6.94 -16.84 0.30
CA LEU A 162 -7.54 -18.12 0.67
C LEU A 162 -9.01 -18.21 0.25
N LEU A 163 -9.77 -17.13 0.40
CA LEU A 163 -11.17 -17.05 -0.04
C LEU A 163 -11.28 -17.18 -1.56
N LEU A 164 -10.43 -16.49 -2.32
CA LEU A 164 -10.39 -16.59 -3.79
C LEU A 164 -10.00 -18.01 -4.24
N MET A 165 -9.02 -18.62 -3.57
CA MET A 165 -8.59 -19.99 -3.87
C MET A 165 -9.69 -21.01 -3.57
N TYR A 166 -10.37 -20.87 -2.42
CA TYR A 166 -11.52 -21.70 -2.07
C TYR A 166 -12.67 -21.54 -3.06
N GLY A 167 -13.04 -20.30 -3.42
CA GLY A 167 -14.06 -20.02 -4.43
C GLY A 167 -13.70 -20.63 -5.79
N SER A 168 -12.42 -20.60 -6.17
CA SER A 168 -11.97 -21.26 -7.39
C SER A 168 -12.13 -22.77 -7.36
N ILE A 169 -11.88 -23.42 -6.22
CA ILE A 169 -12.05 -24.88 -6.07
C ILE A 169 -13.53 -25.24 -6.21
N LEU A 170 -14.44 -24.48 -5.57
CA LEU A 170 -15.88 -24.68 -5.70
C LEU A 170 -16.35 -24.56 -7.15
N MET A 171 -15.89 -23.53 -7.87
CA MET A 171 -16.21 -23.37 -9.29
C MET A 171 -15.70 -24.54 -10.13
N PHE A 172 -14.49 -25.04 -9.84
CA PHE A 172 -13.91 -26.16 -10.54
C PHE A 172 -14.72 -27.45 -10.33
N VAL A 173 -15.18 -27.72 -9.11
CA VAL A 173 -16.06 -28.86 -8.79
C VAL A 173 -17.39 -28.75 -9.54
N ASN A 174 -17.91 -27.54 -9.70
CA ASN A 174 -19.14 -27.28 -10.46
C ASN A 174 -18.94 -27.31 -12.00
N GLY A 175 -17.75 -27.71 -12.48
CA GLY A 175 -17.44 -27.82 -13.91
C GLY A 175 -16.93 -26.52 -14.56
N ASN A 176 -16.94 -25.40 -13.85
CA ASN A 176 -16.48 -24.10 -14.34
C ASN A 176 -14.98 -23.90 -14.07
N LYS A 177 -14.16 -24.09 -15.10
CA LYS A 177 -12.70 -23.95 -15.02
C LYS A 177 -12.27 -22.49 -15.15
N ASN A 178 -12.47 -21.70 -14.10
CA ASN A 178 -12.03 -20.30 -14.06
C ASN A 178 -10.60 -20.18 -13.50
N TYR A 179 -9.60 -20.25 -14.39
CA TYR A 179 -8.19 -20.13 -14.01
C TYR A 179 -7.80 -18.73 -13.49
N VAL A 180 -8.58 -17.70 -13.79
CA VAL A 180 -8.28 -16.31 -13.40
C VAL A 180 -8.26 -16.16 -11.88
N LEU A 181 -9.23 -16.76 -11.17
CA LEU A 181 -9.30 -16.70 -9.71
C LEU A 181 -8.05 -17.29 -9.02
N ILE A 182 -7.53 -18.40 -9.56
CA ILE A 182 -6.29 -19.03 -9.05
C ILE A 182 -5.12 -18.07 -9.25
N THR A 183 -4.99 -17.50 -10.45
CA THR A 183 -3.90 -16.57 -10.74
C THR A 183 -3.95 -15.31 -9.86
N MET A 184 -5.14 -14.78 -9.58
CA MET A 184 -5.33 -13.66 -8.66
C MET A 184 -4.96 -14.03 -7.22
N ALA A 185 -5.38 -15.20 -6.74
CA ALA A 185 -5.02 -15.69 -5.42
C ALA A 185 -3.50 -15.82 -5.24
N VAL A 186 -2.82 -16.42 -6.23
CA VAL A 186 -1.36 -16.55 -6.24
C VAL A 186 -0.67 -15.18 -6.27
N PHE A 187 -1.16 -14.26 -7.11
CA PHE A 187 -0.66 -12.89 -7.18
C PHE A 187 -0.74 -12.17 -5.84
N LEU A 188 -1.88 -12.26 -5.13
CA LEU A 188 -2.04 -11.64 -3.81
C LEU A 188 -1.11 -12.26 -2.76
N ILE A 189 -0.90 -13.58 -2.77
CA ILE A 189 0.05 -14.24 -1.85
C ILE A 189 1.48 -13.74 -2.08
N ILE A 190 1.92 -13.68 -3.34
CA ILE A 190 3.28 -13.22 -3.70
C ILE A 190 3.45 -11.75 -3.30
N SER A 191 2.46 -10.91 -3.60
CA SER A 191 2.50 -9.49 -3.29
C SER A 191 2.49 -9.23 -1.77
N ALA A 192 1.66 -9.94 -1.01
CA ALA A 192 1.64 -9.86 0.45
C ALA A 192 2.99 -10.29 1.06
N ARG A 193 3.64 -11.31 0.48
CA ARG A 193 4.99 -11.74 0.91
C ARG A 193 6.05 -10.67 0.64
N ASN A 194 5.98 -10.00 -0.52
CA ASN A 194 6.91 -8.92 -0.87
C ASN A 194 6.70 -7.70 0.04
N GLU A 195 5.46 -7.30 0.28
CA GLU A 195 5.11 -6.18 1.15
C GLU A 195 5.61 -6.38 2.59
N ARG A 196 5.52 -7.62 3.10
CA ARG A 196 6.01 -7.96 4.45
C ARG A 196 7.53 -7.81 4.60
N LYS A 197 8.30 -7.98 3.52
CA LYS A 197 9.75 -7.75 3.56
C LYS A 197 10.06 -6.25 3.61
N LEU A 198 9.32 -5.43 2.87
CA LEU A 198 9.51 -3.99 2.79
C LEU A 198 9.24 -3.26 4.11
N SER A 199 8.34 -3.79 4.95
CA SER A 199 7.97 -3.14 6.22
C SER A 199 9.08 -3.02 7.25
N GLN A 200 10.17 -3.78 7.09
CA GLN A 200 11.34 -3.69 7.98
C GLN A 200 12.01 -2.32 7.94
N TYR A 201 11.83 -1.56 6.86
CA TYR A 201 12.45 -0.26 6.66
C TYR A 201 11.52 0.93 6.93
N PHE A 202 10.24 0.69 7.27
CA PHE A 202 9.28 1.78 7.46
C PHE A 202 9.64 2.70 8.62
N ASN A 203 10.06 2.12 9.75
CA ASN A 203 10.39 2.90 10.94
C ASN A 203 11.60 3.82 10.70
N LEU A 204 12.61 3.36 9.94
CA LEU A 204 13.78 4.17 9.59
C LEU A 204 13.42 5.32 8.64
N ARG A 205 12.61 5.03 7.62
CA ARG A 205 12.13 6.04 6.66
C ARG A 205 11.28 7.11 7.34
N ASP A 206 10.36 6.67 8.22
CA ASP A 206 9.51 7.55 9.02
C ASP A 206 10.34 8.54 9.86
N LEU A 207 11.42 8.08 10.49
CA LEU A 207 12.30 8.95 11.27
C LEU A 207 13.02 10.00 10.40
N ILE A 208 13.56 9.60 9.24
CA ILE A 208 14.26 10.52 8.34
C ILE A 208 13.31 11.64 7.89
N TYR A 209 12.11 11.26 7.44
CA TYR A 209 11.12 12.22 6.97
C TYR A 209 10.59 13.13 8.09
N LYS A 210 10.35 12.61 9.29
CA LYS A 210 9.95 13.43 10.45
C LYS A 210 10.98 14.51 10.76
N LYS A 211 12.27 14.16 10.71
CA LYS A 211 13.36 15.14 10.88
C LYS A 211 13.27 16.22 9.81
N GLU A 212 13.18 15.84 8.53
CA GLU A 212 13.06 16.80 7.43
C GLU A 212 11.83 17.71 7.56
N GLU A 213 10.67 17.15 7.88
CA GLU A 213 9.42 17.90 8.03
C GLU A 213 9.47 18.86 9.22
N LEU A 214 10.10 18.45 10.33
CA LEU A 214 10.33 19.30 11.49
C LEU A 214 11.29 20.45 11.16
N PHE A 215 12.35 20.21 10.38
CA PHE A 215 13.24 21.26 9.90
C PHE A 215 12.55 22.23 8.92
N LYS A 216 11.65 21.73 8.06
CA LYS A 216 10.91 22.55 7.09
C LYS A 216 9.85 23.42 7.76
N ARG A 217 9.05 22.86 8.68
CA ARG A 217 7.92 23.58 9.31
C ARG A 217 8.27 24.26 10.63
N GLY A 218 9.31 23.81 11.31
CA GLY A 218 9.68 24.25 12.66
C GLY A 218 8.74 23.76 13.77
N ILE A 219 7.60 23.14 13.43
CA ILE A 219 6.58 22.69 14.37
C ILE A 219 6.07 21.28 14.02
N MET A 220 5.88 20.44 15.04
CA MET A 220 5.28 19.12 14.91
C MET A 220 4.56 18.74 16.21
N ASN A 221 3.45 18.03 16.09
CA ASN A 221 2.73 17.52 17.26
C ASN A 221 3.55 16.45 17.98
N VAL A 222 3.64 16.59 19.30
CA VAL A 222 4.34 15.63 20.17
C VAL A 222 3.37 14.58 20.71
N ARG A 223 3.80 13.32 20.74
CA ARG A 223 3.09 12.22 21.41
C ARG A 223 3.98 11.58 22.46
N THR A 224 3.50 11.52 23.69
CA THR A 224 4.22 10.87 24.79
C THR A 224 3.82 9.40 24.91
N ILE A 225 4.80 8.51 25.08
CA ILE A 225 4.58 7.07 25.30
C ILE A 225 5.23 6.68 26.63
N ALA A 226 4.44 6.14 27.56
CA ALA A 226 4.95 5.56 28.79
C ALA A 226 5.36 4.09 28.55
N VAL A 227 6.56 3.72 28.96
CA VAL A 227 7.10 2.37 28.78
C VAL A 227 7.78 1.89 30.05
N MET A 228 7.60 0.62 30.39
CA MET A 228 8.35 -0.01 31.48
C MET A 228 9.80 -0.25 31.05
N ASP A 229 10.73 -0.20 31.99
CA ASP A 229 12.17 -0.39 31.74
C ASP A 229 12.55 -1.76 31.17
N ASP A 230 11.69 -2.78 31.33
CA ASP A 230 11.86 -4.13 30.78
C ASP A 230 11.42 -4.28 29.31
N GLN A 231 10.79 -3.25 28.72
CA GLN A 231 10.26 -3.35 27.36
C GLN A 231 11.35 -3.26 26.30
N LYS A 232 11.22 -4.11 25.27
CA LYS A 232 12.13 -4.14 24.11
C LYS A 232 11.94 -2.93 23.20
N LEU A 233 13.04 -2.40 22.68
CA LEU A 233 13.04 -1.23 21.78
C LEU A 233 12.15 -1.43 20.55
N ILE A 234 12.19 -2.61 19.93
CA ILE A 234 11.35 -2.93 18.76
C ILE A 234 9.84 -2.74 19.03
N LYS A 235 9.38 -3.03 20.25
CA LYS A 235 7.96 -2.89 20.61
C LYS A 235 7.57 -1.41 20.71
N ILE A 236 8.50 -0.57 21.20
CA ILE A 236 8.33 0.88 21.36
C ILE A 236 8.33 1.56 20.00
N ILE A 237 9.32 1.26 19.15
CA ILE A 237 9.42 1.84 17.81
C ILE A 237 8.18 1.48 16.97
N ASN A 238 7.66 0.26 17.10
CA ASN A 238 6.43 -0.16 16.42
C ASN A 238 5.14 0.52 16.92
N CYS A 239 5.20 1.35 17.98
CA CYS A 239 4.10 2.20 18.42
C CYS A 239 4.15 3.60 17.81
N PHE A 240 5.22 3.96 17.09
CA PHE A 240 5.36 5.31 16.54
C PHE A 240 4.32 5.55 15.45
N LEU A 241 3.71 6.73 15.52
CA LEU A 241 2.78 7.22 14.51
C LEU A 241 3.48 8.09 13.47
N PRO A 242 3.01 8.07 12.21
CA PRO A 242 3.48 9.02 11.20
C PRO A 242 3.15 10.47 11.62
N LEU A 243 4.00 11.42 11.21
CA LEU A 243 3.84 12.88 11.41
C LEU A 243 3.67 13.35 12.87
N LYS A 244 4.12 12.53 13.83
CA LYS A 244 4.18 12.89 15.26
C LYS A 244 5.57 12.62 15.80
N TYR A 245 6.07 13.57 16.59
CA TYR A 245 7.34 13.42 17.29
C TYR A 245 7.12 12.69 18.61
N HIS A 246 7.87 11.63 18.89
CA HIS A 246 7.64 10.82 20.09
C HIS A 246 8.62 11.15 21.21
N ILE A 247 8.06 11.32 22.41
CA ILE A 247 8.82 11.38 23.67
C ILE A 247 8.48 10.13 24.47
N ILE A 248 9.50 9.36 24.84
CA ILE A 248 9.38 8.12 25.58
C ILE A 248 9.65 8.40 27.05
N VAL A 249 8.68 8.13 27.91
CA VAL A 249 8.80 8.23 29.37
C VAL A 249 9.04 6.83 29.91
N VAL A 250 10.25 6.59 30.43
CA VAL A 250 10.64 5.29 31.00
C VAL A 250 10.21 5.24 32.46
N LEU A 251 9.40 4.26 32.80
CA LEU A 251 8.87 4.00 34.14
C LEU A 251 9.59 2.82 34.79
N ASP A 252 9.76 2.90 36.10
CA ASP A 252 10.18 1.76 36.92
C ASP A 252 9.02 0.81 37.23
N LYS A 253 9.31 -0.29 37.94
CA LYS A 253 8.29 -1.25 38.41
C LYS A 253 7.26 -0.63 39.37
N ASN A 254 7.55 0.53 39.95
CA ASN A 254 6.65 1.27 40.84
C ASN A 254 5.90 2.40 40.10
N LEU A 255 5.93 2.41 38.77
CA LEU A 255 5.32 3.44 37.91
C LEU A 255 5.87 4.86 38.13
N LYS A 256 7.06 4.99 38.71
CA LYS A 256 7.79 6.24 38.82
C LYS A 256 8.60 6.52 37.57
N GLU A 257 8.57 7.77 37.14
CA GLU A 257 9.37 8.24 36.01
C GLU A 257 10.86 8.17 36.33
N LYS A 258 11.62 7.40 35.54
CA LYS A 258 13.08 7.30 35.62
C LYS A 258 13.77 8.30 34.69
N LYS A 259 13.33 8.39 33.43
CA LYS A 259 13.96 9.23 32.40
C LYS A 259 12.99 9.50 31.25
N ARG A 260 13.18 10.61 30.55
CA ARG A 260 12.58 10.87 29.23
C ARG A 260 13.63 10.72 28.15
N LEU A 261 13.26 10.06 27.07
CA LEU A 261 14.08 9.87 25.88
C LEU A 261 13.32 10.40 24.66
N THR A 262 14.04 10.99 23.73
CA THR A 262 13.47 11.35 22.42
C THR A 262 13.46 10.17 21.47
N GLU A 263 12.65 10.24 20.42
CA GLU A 263 12.69 9.22 19.36
C GLU A 263 14.08 9.13 18.70
N THR A 264 14.82 10.24 18.58
CA THR A 264 16.17 10.23 17.98
C THR A 264 17.16 9.44 18.84
N GLU A 265 17.22 9.73 20.15
CA GLU A 265 18.10 9.00 21.08
C GLU A 265 17.78 7.50 21.12
N LEU A 266 16.49 7.15 21.07
CA LEU A 266 16.05 5.75 21.05
C LEU A 266 16.56 5.02 19.80
N PHE A 267 16.49 5.66 18.63
CA PHE A 267 16.94 5.08 17.37
C PHE A 267 18.45 4.98 17.29
N ASP A 268 19.19 6.01 17.73
CA ASP A 268 20.65 6.00 17.75
C ASP A 268 21.15 4.84 18.62
N PHE A 269 20.58 4.66 19.81
CA PHE A 269 20.90 3.52 20.66
C PHE A 269 20.54 2.17 20.01
N ALA A 270 19.40 2.08 19.34
CA ALA A 270 18.96 0.86 18.66
C ALA A 270 19.86 0.46 17.48
N ILE A 271 20.47 1.44 16.80
CA ILE A 271 21.46 1.20 15.74
C ILE A 271 22.76 0.64 16.32
N GLU A 272 23.23 1.19 17.44
CA GLU A 272 24.48 0.78 18.08
C GLU A 272 24.40 -0.59 18.79
N ASN A 273 23.29 -0.86 19.49
CA ASN A 273 23.18 -2.01 20.41
C ASN A 273 22.16 -3.06 19.94
N GLY A 274 21.36 -2.75 18.92
CA GLY A 274 20.33 -3.65 18.36
C GLY A 274 18.92 -3.43 18.92
N LEU A 275 17.92 -3.92 18.18
CA LEU A 275 16.49 -3.63 18.41
C LEU A 275 15.80 -4.47 19.51
N TYR A 276 16.46 -5.53 19.98
CA TYR A 276 15.85 -6.53 20.87
C TYR A 276 16.19 -6.34 22.36
N LEU A 277 17.04 -5.35 22.68
CA LEU A 277 17.41 -5.03 24.05
C LEU A 277 16.29 -4.30 24.78
N PRO A 278 16.21 -4.44 26.12
CA PRO A 278 15.30 -3.67 26.96
C PRO A 278 15.74 -2.21 27.07
N ILE A 279 14.77 -1.29 27.13
CA ILE A 279 15.03 0.16 27.19
C ILE A 279 15.76 0.58 28.47
N GLY A 280 15.64 -0.18 29.55
CA GLY A 280 16.35 0.05 30.80
C GLY A 280 17.87 0.07 30.65
N GLU A 281 18.43 -0.61 29.65
CA GLU A 281 19.88 -0.59 29.36
C GLU A 281 20.36 0.74 28.76
N ILE A 282 19.47 1.53 28.16
CA ILE A 282 19.80 2.90 27.71
C ILE A 282 20.18 3.76 28.91
N LEU A 283 19.51 3.55 30.04
CA LEU A 283 19.69 4.35 31.25
C LEU A 283 21.08 4.17 31.88
N SER A 284 21.75 3.03 31.67
CA SER A 284 23.08 2.78 32.22
C SER A 284 24.22 3.33 31.35
N LYS A 285 23.96 3.61 30.07
CA LYS A 285 24.98 4.05 29.09
C LYS A 285 24.90 5.52 28.69
N VAL A 286 23.71 6.13 28.74
CA VAL A 286 23.53 7.56 28.42
C VAL A 286 23.67 8.38 29.70
N LYS A 287 24.92 8.74 30.03
CA LYS A 287 25.26 9.71 31.09
C LYS A 287 24.91 11.13 30.67
#